data_AF-A0AAU7PDS5-F1
#
_entry.id   AF-A0AAU7PDS5-F1
#
_cell.length_a   1.000
_cell.length_b   1.000
_cell.length_c   1.000
_cell.angle_alpha   90.00
_cell.angle_beta   90.00
_cell.angle_gamma   90.00
#
_symmetry.space_group_name_H-M   'P 1'
#
loop_
_entity.id
_entity.type
_entity.pdbx_description
1 polymer ?
#
loop_
_entity_poly.entity_id
_entity_poly.type
_entity_poly.pdbx_seq_one_letter_code
_entity_poly.pdbx_strand_id
1 'polypeptide(L)'
;MDEHEPAPKRGRRFKEQTPVQRALGLLVRREHSRKELNRKLLARGIEPDAAQAAVERLAEEGWQDDTRFAAAVVRNRAGSGYGPLHIRAELGTHGLDSEAISAAMATFEGDWTENARDLIRRRFGEQGPVDLPQRRKAADLLARRGFDGNSIRSATRFELED
;
A
#
# COMPACT_ATOMS: atom_id res chain seq x y z
N MET A 1 21.35 -58.82 -25.66
CA MET A 1 21.11 -58.26 -24.31
C MET A 1 21.34 -56.78 -24.47
N ASP A 2 20.31 -56.04 -24.82
CA ASP A 2 20.41 -54.62 -25.14
C ASP A 2 20.36 -53.78 -23.87
N GLU A 3 21.45 -53.05 -23.63
CA GLU A 3 21.56 -52.00 -22.63
C GLU A 3 20.65 -50.84 -23.02
N HIS A 4 19.64 -50.55 -22.20
CA HIS A 4 18.83 -49.35 -22.36
C HIS A 4 19.23 -48.33 -21.31
N GLU A 5 20.15 -47.44 -21.67
CA GLU A 5 20.51 -46.27 -20.88
C GLU A 5 19.39 -45.21 -21.01
N PRO A 6 18.80 -44.72 -19.90
CA PRO A 6 17.69 -43.78 -19.98
C PRO A 6 18.19 -42.39 -20.36
N ALA A 7 17.61 -41.83 -21.43
CA ALA A 7 17.91 -40.48 -21.91
C ALA A 7 17.60 -39.38 -20.86
N PRO A 8 18.41 -38.31 -20.78
CA PRO A 8 18.22 -37.26 -19.78
C PRO A 8 16.95 -36.45 -20.05
N LYS A 9 16.10 -36.32 -19.02
CA LYS A 9 14.90 -35.48 -19.06
C LYS A 9 15.31 -34.02 -19.25
N ARG A 10 15.03 -33.44 -20.43
CA ARG A 10 15.16 -32.00 -20.69
C ARG A 10 14.15 -31.23 -19.82
N GLY A 11 14.56 -30.85 -18.62
CA GLY A 11 13.84 -29.86 -17.82
C GLY A 11 13.73 -28.58 -18.63
N ARG A 12 12.50 -28.10 -18.85
CA ARG A 12 12.24 -26.81 -19.50
C ARG A 12 12.98 -25.75 -18.68
N ARG A 13 14.14 -25.28 -19.16
CA ARG A 13 14.88 -24.16 -18.58
C ARG A 13 13.96 -22.94 -18.70
N PHE A 14 13.20 -22.64 -17.66
CA PHE A 14 12.57 -21.34 -17.55
C PHE A 14 13.70 -20.33 -17.62
N LYS A 15 13.79 -19.56 -18.71
CA LYS A 15 14.78 -18.49 -18.81
C LYS A 15 14.59 -17.60 -17.60
N GLU A 16 15.66 -17.43 -16.83
CA GLU A 16 15.64 -16.58 -15.66
C GLU A 16 15.25 -15.15 -16.09
N GLN A 17 14.21 -14.61 -15.48
CA GLN A 17 13.70 -13.29 -15.85
C GLN A 17 14.74 -12.23 -15.49
N THR A 18 14.97 -11.29 -16.42
CA THR A 18 15.83 -10.13 -16.16
C THR A 18 15.24 -9.25 -15.06
N PRO A 19 16.05 -8.40 -14.39
CA PRO A 19 15.53 -7.44 -13.41
C PRO A 19 14.39 -6.58 -13.95
N VAL A 20 14.50 -6.10 -15.19
CA VAL A 20 13.45 -5.33 -15.90
C VAL A 20 12.18 -6.16 -16.06
N GLN A 21 12.28 -7.41 -16.55
CA GLN A 21 11.11 -8.28 -16.72
C GLN A 21 10.40 -8.58 -15.38
N ARG A 22 11.18 -8.76 -14.30
CA ARG A 22 10.64 -8.98 -12.96
C ARG A 22 9.91 -7.75 -12.44
N ALA A 23 10.53 -6.57 -12.53
CA ALA A 23 9.92 -5.32 -12.09
C ALA A 23 8.69 -4.95 -12.93
N LEU A 24 8.75 -5.11 -14.26
CA LEU A 24 7.60 -4.92 -15.14
C LEU A 24 6.43 -5.84 -14.75
N GLY A 25 6.70 -7.11 -14.44
CA GLY A 25 5.68 -8.05 -13.95
C GLY A 25 5.04 -7.63 -12.62
N LEU A 26 5.69 -6.80 -11.82
CA LEU A 26 5.10 -6.19 -10.62
C LEU A 26 4.21 -4.99 -11.02
N LEU A 27 4.73 -4.10 -11.88
CA LEU A 27 4.05 -2.89 -12.33
C LEU A 27 2.75 -3.17 -13.11
N VAL A 28 2.73 -4.24 -13.91
CA VAL A 28 1.51 -4.67 -14.63
C VAL A 28 0.35 -4.99 -13.69
N ARG A 29 0.61 -5.37 -12.43
CA ARG A 29 -0.43 -5.71 -11.46
C ARG A 29 -0.96 -4.50 -10.70
N ARG A 30 -0.07 -3.55 -10.37
CA ARG A 30 -0.37 -2.29 -9.70
C ARG A 30 0.84 -1.37 -9.74
N GLU A 31 0.60 -0.10 -9.45
CA GLU A 31 1.67 0.87 -9.17
C GLU A 31 2.58 0.40 -8.02
N HIS A 32 3.86 0.67 -8.16
CA HIS A 32 4.90 0.42 -7.15
C HIS A 32 5.84 1.61 -7.09
N SER A 33 6.28 1.98 -5.88
CA SER A 33 7.31 3.02 -5.76
C SER A 33 8.67 2.50 -6.20
N ARG A 34 9.58 3.41 -6.57
CA ARG A 34 11.00 3.08 -6.86
C ARG A 34 11.63 2.28 -5.72
N LYS A 35 11.43 2.72 -4.47
CA LYS A 35 11.92 2.05 -3.27
C LYS A 35 11.34 0.65 -3.09
N GLU A 36 10.05 0.47 -3.37
CA GLU A 36 9.41 -0.84 -3.26
C GLU A 36 9.97 -1.83 -4.28
N LEU A 37 10.12 -1.40 -5.54
CA LEU A 37 10.68 -2.23 -6.61
C LEU A 37 12.12 -2.63 -6.28
N ASN A 38 12.97 -1.68 -5.92
CA ASN A 38 14.35 -1.95 -5.53
C ASN A 38 14.43 -2.98 -4.41
N ARG A 39 13.68 -2.78 -3.31
CA ARG A 39 13.61 -3.73 -2.20
C ARG A 39 13.19 -5.14 -2.66
N LYS A 40 12.19 -5.24 -3.54
CA LYS A 40 11.70 -6.53 -4.06
C LYS A 40 12.71 -7.22 -4.98
N LEU A 41 13.47 -6.48 -5.78
CA LEU A 41 14.52 -7.03 -6.63
C LEU A 41 15.72 -7.52 -5.80
N LEU A 42 16.17 -6.72 -4.83
CA LEU A 42 17.23 -7.10 -3.89
C LEU A 42 16.88 -8.38 -3.11
N ALA A 43 15.64 -8.49 -2.62
CA ALA A 43 15.14 -9.68 -1.93
C ALA A 43 15.12 -10.95 -2.81
N ARG A 44 15.34 -10.82 -4.13
CA ARG A 44 15.48 -11.93 -5.08
C ARG A 44 16.94 -12.20 -5.47
N GLY A 45 17.90 -11.57 -4.80
CA GLY A 45 19.33 -11.74 -5.08
C GLY A 45 19.82 -10.97 -6.30
N ILE A 46 19.09 -9.95 -6.75
CA ILE A 46 19.58 -9.05 -7.80
C ILE A 46 20.53 -8.03 -7.17
N GLU A 47 21.69 -7.83 -7.78
CA GLU A 47 22.67 -6.86 -7.33
C GLU A 47 22.11 -5.43 -7.28
N PRO A 48 22.51 -4.59 -6.31
CA PRO A 48 21.96 -3.24 -6.13
C PRO A 48 21.98 -2.37 -7.38
N ASP A 49 23.10 -2.32 -8.10
CA ASP A 49 23.25 -1.50 -9.29
C ASP A 49 22.32 -1.98 -10.43
N ALA A 50 22.18 -3.31 -10.58
CA ALA A 50 21.29 -3.90 -11.57
C ALA A 50 19.81 -3.68 -11.23
N ALA A 51 19.45 -3.68 -9.95
CA ALA A 51 18.11 -3.35 -9.50
C ALA A 51 17.78 -1.88 -9.78
N GLN A 52 18.68 -0.96 -9.40
CA GLN A 52 18.51 0.47 -9.61
C GLN A 52 18.40 0.81 -11.10
N ALA A 53 19.29 0.26 -11.94
CA ALA A 53 19.26 0.48 -13.39
C ALA A 53 17.95 -0.03 -14.03
N ALA A 54 17.42 -1.15 -13.56
CA ALA A 54 16.16 -1.68 -14.06
C ALA A 54 14.95 -0.81 -13.67
N VAL A 55 14.94 -0.27 -12.45
CA VAL A 55 13.90 0.64 -11.98
C VAL A 55 13.97 1.98 -12.72
N GLU A 56 15.17 2.54 -12.91
CA GLU A 56 15.36 3.80 -13.65
C GLU A 56 14.86 3.67 -15.08
N ARG A 57 15.27 2.61 -15.78
CA ARG A 57 14.80 2.34 -17.15
C ARG A 57 13.27 2.25 -17.23
N LEU A 58 12.63 1.57 -16.28
CA LEU A 58 11.17 1.47 -16.27
C LEU A 58 10.48 2.80 -15.97
N ALA A 59 11.13 3.71 -15.24
CA ALA A 59 10.63 5.05 -15.04
C ALA A 59 10.80 5.92 -16.29
N GLU A 60 11.96 5.84 -16.97
CA GLU A 60 12.20 6.51 -18.26
C GLU A 60 11.19 6.05 -19.34
N GLU A 61 10.85 4.76 -19.34
CA GLU A 61 9.82 4.18 -20.23
C GLU A 61 8.38 4.46 -19.75
N GLY A 62 8.19 5.17 -18.62
CA GLY A 62 6.87 5.58 -18.10
C GLY A 62 6.05 4.48 -17.41
N TRP A 63 6.65 3.30 -17.18
CA TRP A 63 6.01 2.20 -16.43
C TRP A 63 5.98 2.46 -14.93
N GLN A 64 7.04 3.08 -14.39
CA GLN A 64 7.15 3.42 -12.97
C GLN A 64 6.96 4.92 -12.79
N ASP A 65 6.09 5.30 -11.85
CA ASP A 65 5.87 6.70 -11.48
C ASP A 65 5.46 6.78 -9.99
N ASP A 66 6.28 7.48 -9.18
CA ASP A 66 6.03 7.62 -7.74
C ASP A 66 4.79 8.50 -7.43
N THR A 67 4.43 9.43 -8.32
CA THR A 67 3.22 10.25 -8.21
C THR A 67 1.97 9.41 -8.44
N ARG A 68 1.96 8.59 -9.50
CA ARG A 68 0.85 7.64 -9.76
C ARG A 68 0.72 6.63 -8.63
N PHE A 69 1.85 6.11 -8.14
CA PHE A 69 1.89 5.24 -6.98
C PHE A 69 1.25 5.89 -5.75
N ALA A 70 1.66 7.11 -5.40
CA ALA A 70 1.16 7.78 -4.21
C ALA A 70 -0.36 8.03 -4.27
N ALA A 71 -0.87 8.51 -5.40
CA ALA A 71 -2.30 8.69 -5.63
C ALA A 71 -3.07 7.35 -5.55
N ALA A 72 -2.50 6.27 -6.09
CA ALA A 72 -3.09 4.94 -5.99
C ALA A 72 -3.16 4.45 -4.53
N VAL A 73 -2.12 4.67 -3.72
CA VAL A 73 -2.12 4.34 -2.29
C VAL A 73 -3.23 5.10 -1.56
N VAL A 74 -3.32 6.43 -1.76
CA VAL A 74 -4.36 7.27 -1.13
C VAL A 74 -5.75 6.73 -1.42
N ARG A 75 -6.09 6.53 -2.70
CA ARG A 75 -7.39 6.00 -3.14
C ARG A 75 -7.68 4.62 -2.54
N ASN A 76 -6.74 3.68 -2.62
CA ASN A 76 -6.93 2.32 -2.14
C ASN A 76 -7.12 2.27 -0.61
N ARG A 77 -6.35 3.07 0.13
CA ARG A 77 -6.40 3.11 1.60
C ARG A 77 -7.64 3.82 2.11
N ALA A 78 -8.02 4.93 1.50
CA ALA A 78 -9.29 5.61 1.80
C ALA A 78 -10.48 4.65 1.62
N GLY A 79 -10.56 3.96 0.47
CA GLY A 79 -11.62 2.98 0.20
C GLY A 79 -11.61 1.76 1.13
N SER A 80 -10.47 1.47 1.77
CA SER A 80 -10.32 0.35 2.71
C SER A 80 -10.50 0.75 4.18
N GLY A 81 -10.87 2.01 4.47
CA GLY A 81 -11.08 2.52 5.82
C GLY A 81 -9.79 2.72 6.60
N TYR A 82 -8.75 3.26 5.94
CA TYR A 82 -7.57 3.82 6.59
C TYR A 82 -7.62 5.35 6.52
N GLY A 83 -7.22 5.99 7.61
CA GLY A 83 -7.22 7.43 7.78
C GLY A 83 -5.93 8.10 7.30
N PRO A 84 -5.93 9.44 7.28
CA PRO A 84 -4.86 10.22 6.65
C PRO A 84 -3.49 10.05 7.33
N LEU A 85 -3.44 9.81 8.64
CA LEU A 85 -2.17 9.63 9.35
C LEU A 85 -1.47 8.33 8.93
N HIS A 86 -2.25 7.25 8.75
CA HIS A 86 -1.72 5.97 8.28
C HIS A 86 -1.18 6.10 6.85
N ILE A 87 -1.93 6.76 5.97
CA ILE A 87 -1.56 6.93 4.57
C ILE A 87 -0.26 7.76 4.45
N ARG A 88 -0.16 8.88 5.18
CA ARG A 88 1.07 9.69 5.22
C ARG A 88 2.27 8.88 5.71
N ALA A 89 2.11 8.11 6.78
CA ALA A 89 3.17 7.25 7.30
C ALA A 89 3.59 6.20 6.27
N GLU A 90 2.62 5.52 5.64
CA GLU A 90 2.90 4.54 4.58
C GLU A 90 3.69 5.17 3.44
N LEU A 91 3.23 6.28 2.88
CA LEU A 91 3.94 7.00 1.81
C LEU A 91 5.37 7.40 2.23
N GLY A 92 5.56 7.84 3.48
CA GLY A 92 6.88 8.13 4.03
C GLY A 92 7.80 6.90 4.08
N THR A 93 7.28 5.71 4.39
CA THR A 93 8.08 4.47 4.33
C THR A 93 8.57 4.15 2.91
N HIS A 94 7.86 4.63 1.89
CA HIS A 94 8.22 4.50 0.48
C HIS A 94 9.25 5.53 0.00
N GLY A 95 9.70 6.43 0.89
CA GLY A 95 10.76 7.41 0.58
C GLY A 95 10.27 8.66 -0.14
N LEU A 96 8.96 8.91 -0.15
CA LEU A 96 8.39 10.14 -0.70
C LEU A 96 8.60 11.29 0.29
N ASP A 97 8.98 12.45 -0.24
CA ASP A 97 9.13 13.67 0.56
C ASP A 97 7.77 14.28 0.94
N SER A 98 7.82 15.32 1.76
CA SER A 98 6.62 16.01 2.24
C SER A 98 5.77 16.64 1.14
N GLU A 99 6.40 17.10 0.06
CA GLU A 99 5.70 17.77 -1.05
C GLU A 99 4.92 16.74 -1.88
N ALA A 100 5.59 15.65 -2.25
CA ALA A 100 4.97 14.52 -2.94
C ALA A 100 3.83 13.89 -2.10
N ILE A 101 4.04 13.74 -0.79
CA ILE A 101 2.98 13.27 0.12
C ILE A 101 1.81 14.26 0.15
N SER A 102 2.09 15.57 0.24
CA SER A 102 1.03 16.59 0.25
C SER A 102 0.21 16.57 -1.04
N ALA A 103 0.89 16.53 -2.19
CA ALA A 103 0.27 16.44 -3.51
C ALA A 103 -0.59 15.17 -3.64
N ALA A 104 -0.10 14.02 -3.20
CA ALA A 104 -0.86 12.78 -3.21
C ALA A 104 -2.11 12.86 -2.32
N MET A 105 -1.98 13.39 -1.09
CA MET A 105 -3.11 13.55 -0.18
C MET A 105 -4.17 14.51 -0.74
N ALA A 106 -3.78 15.52 -1.52
CA ALA A 106 -4.69 16.44 -2.21
C ALA A 106 -5.50 15.78 -3.34
N THR A 107 -5.12 14.59 -3.81
CA THR A 107 -5.93 13.83 -4.80
C THR A 107 -7.19 13.20 -4.20
N PHE A 108 -7.34 13.22 -2.88
CA PHE A 108 -8.53 12.72 -2.21
C PHE A 108 -9.57 13.84 -2.08
N GLU A 109 -10.70 13.68 -2.76
CA GLU A 109 -11.81 14.64 -2.77
C GLU A 109 -12.92 14.30 -1.76
N GLY A 110 -12.74 13.26 -0.94
CA GLY A 110 -13.74 12.85 0.05
C GLY A 110 -13.54 13.49 1.43
N ASP A 111 -14.32 13.01 2.40
CA ASP A 111 -14.22 13.43 3.80
C ASP A 111 -13.68 12.29 4.67
N TRP A 112 -12.53 12.53 5.32
CA TRP A 112 -11.91 11.56 6.24
C TRP A 112 -12.79 11.26 7.46
N THR A 113 -13.57 12.23 7.92
CA THR A 113 -14.52 12.07 9.04
C THR A 113 -15.67 11.15 8.61
N GLU A 114 -16.19 11.30 7.40
CA GLU A 114 -17.21 10.39 6.86
C GLU A 114 -16.67 8.98 6.68
N ASN A 115 -15.43 8.82 6.19
CA ASN A 115 -14.77 7.51 6.12
C ASN A 115 -14.64 6.84 7.50
N ALA A 116 -14.34 7.61 8.55
CA ALA A 116 -14.31 7.11 9.92
C ALA A 116 -15.70 6.66 10.39
N ARG A 117 -16.74 7.49 10.16
CA ARG A 117 -18.14 7.19 10.51
C ARG A 117 -18.64 5.95 9.79
N ASP A 118 -18.38 5.82 8.49
CA ASP A 118 -18.73 4.63 7.70
C ASP A 118 -18.07 3.36 8.26
N LEU A 119 -16.78 3.41 8.57
CA LEU A 119 -16.09 2.27 9.17
C LEU A 119 -16.71 1.85 10.52
N ILE A 120 -17.13 2.82 11.33
CA ILE A 120 -17.82 2.53 12.59
C ILE A 120 -19.21 1.94 12.32
N ARG A 121 -19.99 2.52 11.41
CA ARG A 121 -21.33 2.00 11.05
C ARG A 121 -21.26 0.57 10.54
N ARG A 122 -20.33 0.25 9.64
CA ARG A 122 -20.15 -1.13 9.15
C ARG A 122 -19.79 -2.13 10.24
N ARG A 123 -19.14 -1.69 11.31
CA ARG A 123 -18.69 -2.58 12.40
C ARG A 123 -19.68 -2.71 13.56
N PHE A 124 -20.37 -1.62 13.91
CA PHE A 124 -21.22 -1.54 15.09
C PHE A 124 -22.71 -1.32 14.74
N GLY A 125 -23.05 -1.20 13.46
CA GLY A 125 -24.40 -0.88 12.98
C GLY A 125 -24.66 0.63 12.92
N GLU A 126 -25.84 1.01 12.39
CA GLU A 126 -26.24 2.42 12.21
C GLU A 126 -26.30 3.21 13.53
N GLN A 127 -26.60 2.53 14.64
CA GLN A 127 -26.63 3.16 15.97
C GLN A 127 -25.21 3.52 16.46
N GLY A 128 -24.16 2.92 15.91
CA GLY A 128 -22.80 3.06 16.39
C GLY A 128 -22.58 2.41 17.77
N PRO A 129 -21.44 2.68 18.42
CA PRO A 129 -21.13 2.13 19.73
C PRO A 129 -22.04 2.72 20.84
N VAL A 130 -22.80 1.87 21.52
CA VAL A 130 -23.84 2.31 22.49
C VAL A 130 -23.31 2.49 23.91
N ASP A 131 -22.34 1.68 24.34
CA ASP A 131 -21.78 1.71 25.68
C ASP A 131 -20.30 2.16 25.69
N LEU A 132 -19.79 2.49 26.88
CA LEU A 132 -18.43 2.98 27.05
C LEU A 132 -17.36 1.97 26.56
N PRO A 133 -17.46 0.65 26.85
CA PRO A 133 -16.55 -0.35 26.28
C PRO A 133 -16.51 -0.37 24.75
N GLN A 134 -17.67 -0.29 24.08
CA GLN A 134 -17.76 -0.26 22.62
C GLN A 134 -17.17 1.03 22.06
N ARG A 135 -17.40 2.18 22.71
CA ARG A 135 -16.83 3.47 22.30
C ARG A 135 -15.31 3.45 22.37
N ARG A 136 -14.72 2.89 23.45
CA ARG A 136 -13.26 2.68 23.56
C ARG A 136 -12.73 1.79 22.43
N LYS A 137 -13.39 0.67 22.17
CA LYS A 137 -13.03 -0.25 21.07
C LYS A 137 -13.12 0.41 19.68
N ALA A 138 -14.09 1.29 19.48
CA ALA A 138 -14.25 2.06 18.27
C ALA A 138 -13.13 3.11 18.10
N ALA A 139 -12.80 3.84 19.17
CA ALA A 139 -11.68 4.77 19.18
C ALA A 139 -10.34 4.08 18.88
N ASP A 140 -10.05 2.95 19.54
CA ASP A 140 -8.84 2.16 19.31
C ASP A 140 -8.74 1.62 17.88
N LEU A 141 -9.87 1.26 17.28
CA LEU A 141 -9.92 0.86 15.87
C LEU A 141 -9.51 2.01 14.97
N LEU A 142 -10.14 3.17 15.13
CA LEU A 142 -9.88 4.33 14.29
C LEU A 142 -8.45 4.85 14.47
N ALA A 143 -7.93 4.86 15.69
CA ALA A 143 -6.55 5.20 15.99
C ALA A 143 -5.55 4.26 15.27
N ARG A 144 -5.76 2.93 15.35
CA ARG A 144 -4.93 1.95 14.62
C ARG A 144 -5.07 2.05 13.09
N ARG A 145 -6.19 2.60 12.61
CA ARG A 145 -6.40 2.91 11.20
C ARG A 145 -5.86 4.28 10.80
N GLY A 146 -5.33 5.06 11.73
CA GLY A 146 -4.68 6.35 11.48
C GLY A 146 -5.66 7.48 11.16
N PHE A 147 -6.85 7.47 11.75
CA PHE A 147 -7.71 8.65 11.77
C PHE A 147 -7.22 9.65 12.82
N ASP A 148 -7.40 10.94 12.56
CA ASP A 148 -7.09 11.99 13.51
C ASP A 148 -8.09 12.04 14.68
N GLY A 149 -7.73 12.74 15.75
CA GLY A 149 -8.56 12.83 16.95
C GLY A 149 -9.94 13.46 16.71
N ASN A 150 -10.07 14.38 15.76
CA ASN A 150 -11.36 14.99 15.45
C ASN A 150 -12.30 13.98 14.78
N SER A 151 -11.79 13.27 13.77
CA SER A 151 -12.49 12.17 13.11
C SER A 151 -12.90 11.07 14.11
N ILE A 152 -12.01 10.73 15.05
CA ILE A 152 -12.29 9.73 16.10
C ILE A 152 -13.43 10.18 17.01
N ARG A 153 -13.35 11.38 17.61
CA ARG A 153 -14.40 11.89 18.51
C ARG A 153 -15.75 11.96 17.80
N SER A 154 -15.72 12.50 16.58
CA SER A 154 -16.89 12.65 15.71
C SER A 154 -17.56 11.32 15.37
N ALA A 155 -16.78 10.28 15.05
CA ALA A 155 -17.32 8.97 14.69
C ALA A 155 -17.77 8.12 15.90
N THR A 156 -17.23 8.39 17.09
CA THR A 156 -17.53 7.60 18.30
C THR A 156 -18.56 8.25 19.22
N ARG A 157 -19.02 9.48 18.90
CA ARG A 157 -19.87 10.32 19.77
C ARG A 157 -19.27 10.45 21.17
N PHE A 158 -17.95 10.51 21.23
CA PHE A 158 -17.20 10.64 22.46
C PHE A 158 -17.07 12.12 22.76
N GLU A 159 -18.03 12.67 23.50
CA GLU A 159 -17.80 13.88 24.26
C GLU A 159 -16.99 13.46 25.48
N LEU A 160 -15.73 13.90 25.53
CA LEU A 160 -15.02 13.94 26.80
C LEU A 160 -15.75 15.02 27.61
N GLU A 161 -16.54 14.61 28.60
CA GLU A 161 -16.80 15.51 29.72
C GLU A 161 -15.43 15.76 30.35
N ASP A 162 -14.93 16.99 30.22
CA ASP A 162 -13.75 17.49 30.94
C ASP A 162 -13.98 17.46 32.46
#